data_AF-A0A5B9MRD5-F1
#
_entry.id   AF-A0A5B9MRD5-F1
#
_cell.length_a   1.000
_cell.length_b   1.000
_cell.length_c   1.000
_cell.angle_alpha   90.00
_cell.angle_beta   90.00
_cell.angle_gamma   90.00
#
_symmetry.space_group_name_H-M   'P 1'
#
loop_
_entity.id
_entity.type
_entity.pdbx_description
1 polymer ?
#
loop_
_entity_poly.entity_id
_entity_poly.type
_entity_poly.pdbx_seq_one_letter_code
_entity_poly.pdbx_strand_id
1 'polypeptide(L)' 'MEADAEFAAMQFVGLLRTFAFWPSIVHGEPPPSRRKRNQIVACTVEMFLSRYGVE' A
#
# COMPACT_ATOMS: atom_id res chain seq x y z
N MET A 1 -10.63 -19.50 5.91
CA MET A 1 -10.28 -18.64 7.06
C MET A 1 -10.61 -17.24 6.60
N GLU A 2 -11.72 -16.68 7.09
CA GLU A 2 -12.11 -15.31 6.78
C GLU A 2 -10.94 -14.41 7.20
N ALA A 3 -10.40 -13.64 6.26
CA ALA A 3 -9.32 -12.72 6.59
C ALA A 3 -9.90 -11.69 7.56
N ASP A 4 -9.30 -11.55 8.73
CA ASP A 4 -9.61 -10.45 9.64
C ASP A 4 -9.52 -9.14 8.84
N ALA A 5 -10.67 -8.51 8.62
CA ALA A 5 -10.79 -7.34 7.78
C ALA A 5 -9.94 -6.18 8.32
N GLU A 6 -9.78 -6.08 9.64
CA GLU A 6 -8.92 -5.09 10.27
C GLU A 6 -7.45 -5.38 9.95
N PHE A 7 -7.03 -6.63 10.09
CA PHE A 7 -5.66 -7.04 9.73
C PHE A 7 -5.36 -6.86 8.24
N ALA A 8 -6.33 -7.16 7.36
CA ALA A 8 -6.20 -6.93 5.93
C ALA A 8 -6.07 -5.42 5.60
N ALA A 9 -6.93 -4.58 6.20
CA ALA A 9 -6.87 -3.13 6.03
C ALA A 9 -5.53 -2.55 6.51
N MET A 10 -5.01 -3.02 7.65
CA MET A 10 -3.68 -2.61 8.15
C MET A 10 -2.57 -2.94 7.14
N GLN A 11 -2.59 -4.12 6.53
CA GLN A 11 -1.61 -4.48 5.50
C GLN A 11 -1.74 -3.64 4.23
N PHE A 12 -2.96 -3.37 3.76
CA PHE A 12 -3.19 -2.50 2.61
C PHE A 12 -2.61 -1.10 2.83
N VAL A 13 -2.93 -0.47 3.97
CA VAL A 13 -2.43 0.86 4.32
C VAL A 13 -0.92 0.82 4.57
N GLY A 14 -0.40 -0.27 5.16
CA GLY A 14 1.03 -0.50 5.35
C GLY A 14 1.81 -0.45 4.04
N LEU A 15 1.34 -1.17 3.02
CA LEU A 15 1.94 -1.18 1.68
C LEU A 15 2.01 0.22 1.06
N LEU A 16 0.95 1.04 1.20
CA LEU A 16 0.97 2.42 0.72
C LEU A 16 1.96 3.28 1.51
N ARG A 17 1.94 3.19 2.85
CA ARG A 17 2.78 4.01 3.74
C ARG A 17 4.27 3.76 3.55
N THR A 18 4.66 2.52 3.29
CA THR A 18 6.06 2.14 3.01
C THR A 18 6.70 3.02 1.93
N PHE A 19 5.95 3.43 0.91
CA PHE A 19 6.49 4.20 -0.21
C PHE A 19 6.01 5.65 -0.28
N ALA A 20 4.86 5.98 0.30
CA ALA A 20 4.22 7.29 0.15
C ALA A 20 4.15 8.11 1.45
N PHE A 21 4.62 7.57 2.57
CA PHE A 21 4.55 8.24 3.87
C PHE A 21 5.89 8.21 4.62
N TRP A 22 6.39 7.02 4.94
CA TRP A 22 7.57 6.88 5.79
C TRP A 22 8.85 7.50 5.23
N PRO A 23 9.15 7.43 3.91
CA PRO A 23 10.37 8.05 3.38
C PRO A 23 10.43 9.56 3.64
N SER A 24 9.30 10.26 3.52
CA SER A 24 9.22 11.70 3.82
C SER A 24 9.39 11.99 5.31
N ILE A 25 8.82 11.17 6.18
CA ILE A 25 8.90 11.36 7.64
C ILE A 25 10.30 11.02 8.19
N VAL A 26 10.87 9.89 7.75
CA VAL A 26 12.10 9.33 8.30
C VAL A 26 13.34 9.92 7.61
N HIS A 27 13.28 10.18 6.30
CA HIS A 27 14.43 10.59 5.50
C HIS A 27 14.30 12.02 4.91
N GLY A 28 13.17 12.70 5.12
CA GLY A 28 12.96 14.04 4.56
C GLY A 28 12.81 14.06 3.04
N GLU A 29 12.56 12.91 2.43
CA GLU A 29 12.38 12.80 0.97
C GLU A 29 11.12 13.54 0.51
N PRO A 30 11.15 14.17 -0.68
CA PRO A 30 9.96 14.79 -1.25
C PRO A 30 8.88 13.73 -1.54
N PRO A 31 7.59 14.09 -1.46
CA PRO A 31 6.52 13.17 -1.79
C PRO A 31 6.64 12.59 -3.21
N PRO A 32 6.20 11.34 -3.46
CA PRO A 32 6.30 10.73 -4.77
C PRO A 32 5.52 11.51 -5.82
N SER A 33 6.07 11.59 -7.03
CA SER A 33 5.40 12.18 -8.19
C SER A 33 4.08 11.47 -8.50
N ARG A 34 3.17 12.14 -9.23
CA ARG A 34 1.88 11.55 -9.63
C ARG A 34 2.05 10.20 -10.34
N ARG A 35 3.03 10.09 -11.25
CA ARG A 35 3.33 8.84 -11.96
C ARG A 35 3.73 7.73 -10.97
N LYS A 36 4.58 8.05 -10.00
CA LYS A 36 5.03 7.09 -8.99
C LYS A 36 3.88 6.68 -8.05
N ARG A 37 3.02 7.62 -7.65
CA ARG A 37 1.81 7.31 -6.86
C ARG A 37 0.88 6.33 -7.57
N ASN A 38 0.63 6.55 -8.87
CA ASN A 38 -0.20 5.62 -9.65
C ASN A 38 0.40 4.22 -9.69
N GLN A 39 1.73 4.11 -9.84
CA GLN A 39 2.42 2.82 -9.79
C GLN A 39 2.27 2.15 -8.42
N ILE A 40 2.48 2.90 -7.32
CA ILE A 40 2.35 2.38 -5.95
C ILE A 40 0.93 1.83 -5.75
N VAL A 41 -0.10 2.60 -6.11
CA VAL A 41 -1.50 2.17 -5.97
C VAL A 41 -1.79 0.91 -6.78
N ALA A 42 -1.39 0.86 -8.05
CA ALA A 42 -1.63 -0.30 -8.91
C ALA A 42 -1.00 -1.58 -8.34
N CYS A 43 0.28 -1.51 -7.95
CA CYS A 43 0.96 -2.66 -7.34
C CYS A 43 0.36 -3.04 -5.98
N THR A 44 0.00 -2.07 -5.14
CA THR A 44 -0.64 -2.37 -3.85
C THR A 44 -1.98 -3.07 -4.03
N VAL A 45 -2.82 -2.62 -4.96
CA VAL A 45 -4.12 -3.25 -5.25
C VAL A 45 -3.92 -4.66 -5.81
N GLU A 46 -3.00 -4.83 -6.77
CA GLU A 46 -2.68 -6.14 -7.35
C GLU A 46 -2.22 -7.13 -6.27
N MET A 47 -1.28 -6.74 -5.42
CA MET A 47 -0.79 -7.60 -4.33
C MET A 47 -1.90 -7.90 -3.30
N PHE A 48 -2.72 -6.91 -2.97
CA PHE A 48 -3.80 -7.08 -2.00
C PHE A 48 -4.86 -8.04 -2.52
N LEU A 49 -5.33 -7.86 -3.75
CA LEU A 49 -6.32 -8.74 -4.37
C LEU A 49 -5.76 -10.13 -4.63
N SER A 50 -4.48 -10.27 -4.99
CA SER A 50 -3.84 -11.59 -5.12
C SER A 50 -3.82 -12.37 -3.80
N ARG A 51 -3.84 -11.65 -2.66
CA ARG A 51 -3.80 -12.26 -1.33
C ARG A 51 -5.20 -12.47 -0.72
N TYR A 52 -6.10 -11.52 -0.90
CA TYR A 52 -7.38 -11.42 -0.20
C TYR A 52 -8.61 -11.46 -1.12
N GLY A 53 -8.43 -11.34 -2.43
CA GLY A 53 -9.51 -11.48 -3.40
C GLY A 53 -10.05 -12.90 -3.37
N VAL A 54 -11.35 -13.03 -3.17
CA VAL A 54 -12.09 -14.27 -3.43
C VAL A 54 -12.51 -14.23 -4.90
N GLU A 55 -12.44 -15.36 -5.61
CA GLU A 55 -12.96 -15.48 -6.98
C GLU A 55 -14.45 -15.12 -7.08
#